data_AF-A0A6B2VJW5-F1
#
_entry.id   AF-A0A6B2VJW5-F1
#
_cell.length_a   1.000
_cell.length_b   1.000
_cell.length_c   1.000
_cell.angle_alpha   90.00
_cell.angle_beta   90.00
_cell.angle_gamma   90.00
#
_symmetry.space_group_name_H-M   'P 1'
#
loop_
_entity.id
_entity.type
_entity.pdbx_description
1 polymer ?
#
loop_
_entity_poly.entity_id
_entity_poly.type
_entity_poly.pdbx_seq_one_letter_code
_entity_poly.pdbx_strand_id
1 'polypeptide(L)'
;MVSRHTRRVLRGALASAVLSLLTVALVESPARAESTRQQQWFLDAMKAEQMWQTSTGKGITVAVIDSGVDPDNPDLKGRVLPGKDLAPDESGDEHTDYEGHGTGMAGLIAGTGAYGGGKGAFGLAPGAKILPVRIPKAGSAANEAESSKEFNLAVPQAIRYAVKAGAQVINISMGDTEGSPELTSAVRYALTNGSLIFASVGNSGNTTNQVEYPAATPGVVGVAAVGKDLRRTAESEHGPQVDMAAPGDQMLHACGGGSGLCNSHGTSDSTALASASAALIWSKHPTWTNNQVLRVMLNTIGAPTDGAKRNDSIGYGIVRPRIALKDPGDPGPADVYPLPDLAAAASRSPSPKSSDPKSGSGSVPDKNTPAPSAAKDDGDGGSGKLWTALRAGAVVVLGGAAVAFALVRRQRAAGRLSREQAATAATGYLNTVAYPDRAGTVTALPATGTPYAYGWTFQFDFAQPSQAAVPANTSSAYVIVVPHSGATPHFPPAHLPTAQYMEMCAAGNGVPSAAR
;
A
#
# COMPACT_ATOMS: atom_id res chain seq x y z
N MET A 1 64.93 -68.36 -7.75
CA MET A 1 65.41 -67.71 -8.98
C MET A 1 64.19 -67.46 -9.87
N VAL A 2 64.07 -66.25 -10.44
CA VAL A 2 62.97 -65.72 -11.30
C VAL A 2 61.66 -65.39 -10.55
N SER A 3 61.46 -64.18 -9.99
CA SER A 3 61.15 -62.86 -10.59
C SER A 3 59.79 -62.79 -11.31
N ARG A 4 58.88 -61.93 -10.83
CA ARG A 4 58.41 -60.74 -11.57
C ARG A 4 57.37 -59.92 -10.81
N HIS A 5 57.64 -58.61 -10.79
CA HIS A 5 56.78 -57.51 -10.39
C HIS A 5 55.36 -57.58 -10.96
N THR A 6 54.35 -57.56 -10.09
CA THR A 6 53.11 -56.73 -10.18
C THR A 6 52.12 -57.16 -9.08
N ARG A 7 52.43 -56.82 -7.82
CA ARG A 7 51.46 -56.91 -6.70
C ARG A 7 51.48 -55.66 -5.81
N ARG A 8 51.68 -54.51 -6.43
CA ARG A 8 51.34 -53.19 -5.88
C ARG A 8 50.57 -52.47 -6.98
N VAL A 9 49.55 -51.70 -6.61
CA VAL A 9 48.54 -51.07 -7.48
C VAL A 9 47.36 -51.98 -7.87
N LEU A 10 46.60 -52.47 -6.88
CA LEU A 10 45.22 -52.92 -7.12
C LEU A 10 44.29 -52.83 -5.89
N ARG A 11 44.69 -52.10 -4.85
CA ARG A 11 43.86 -51.86 -3.64
C ARG A 11 43.55 -50.39 -3.37
N GLY A 12 43.86 -49.48 -4.30
CA GLY A 12 43.70 -48.03 -4.10
C GLY A 12 42.70 -47.34 -5.04
N ALA A 13 41.91 -48.08 -5.82
CA ALA A 13 41.05 -47.48 -6.85
C ALA A 13 39.55 -47.79 -6.72
N LEU A 14 39.12 -48.52 -5.67
CA LEU A 14 37.71 -48.91 -5.49
C LEU A 14 37.05 -48.32 -4.24
N ALA A 15 37.77 -47.57 -3.41
CA ALA A 15 37.18 -46.87 -2.25
C ALA A 15 36.86 -45.39 -2.50
N SER A 16 37.46 -44.77 -3.53
CA SER A 16 37.24 -43.34 -3.83
C SER A 16 36.09 -43.06 -4.80
N ALA A 17 35.58 -44.08 -5.50
CA ALA A 17 34.47 -43.90 -6.44
C ALA A 17 33.09 -43.95 -5.77
N VAL A 18 32.96 -44.62 -4.62
CA VAL A 18 31.66 -44.72 -3.91
C VAL A 18 31.45 -43.56 -2.93
N LEU A 19 32.53 -42.96 -2.39
CA LEU A 19 32.42 -41.79 -1.51
C LEU A 19 32.36 -40.44 -2.26
N SER A 20 32.76 -40.41 -3.54
CA SER A 20 32.65 -39.22 -4.40
C SER A 20 31.26 -39.08 -5.05
N LEU A 21 30.40 -40.09 -4.92
CA LEU A 21 29.02 -40.09 -5.43
C LEU A 21 27.98 -39.81 -4.32
N LEU A 22 28.43 -39.56 -3.08
CA LEU A 22 27.57 -39.32 -1.92
C LEU A 22 27.71 -37.89 -1.32
N THR A 23 28.48 -36.99 -1.93
CA THR A 23 28.81 -35.68 -1.34
C THR A 23 28.34 -34.44 -2.09
N VAL A 24 27.68 -34.51 -3.24
CA VAL A 24 27.07 -33.31 -3.87
C VAL A 24 25.72 -33.61 -4.51
N ALA A 25 24.79 -34.09 -3.69
CA ALA A 25 23.36 -33.85 -3.91
C ALA A 25 22.85 -32.91 -2.80
N LEU A 26 23.59 -31.83 -2.54
CA LEU A 26 22.95 -30.61 -2.09
C LEU A 26 22.12 -30.14 -3.29
N VAL A 27 20.88 -30.63 -3.35
CA VAL A 27 19.83 -29.95 -4.11
C VAL A 27 19.69 -28.61 -3.40
N GLU A 28 20.50 -27.63 -3.81
CA GLU A 28 20.23 -26.23 -3.54
C GLU A 28 18.86 -26.00 -4.19
N SER A 29 17.81 -26.15 -3.37
CA SER A 29 16.49 -25.70 -3.77
C SER A 29 16.69 -24.27 -4.24
N PRO A 30 16.33 -23.92 -5.49
CA PRO A 30 16.53 -22.56 -5.95
C PRO A 30 15.84 -21.66 -4.93
N ALA A 31 16.62 -20.80 -4.27
CA ALA A 31 16.07 -19.81 -3.36
C ALA A 31 15.09 -18.98 -4.18
N ARG A 32 13.79 -19.31 -4.08
CA ARG A 32 12.74 -18.54 -4.74
C ARG A 32 12.73 -17.21 -4.02
N ALA A 33 13.23 -16.17 -4.68
CA ALA A 33 13.09 -14.81 -4.18
C ALA A 33 11.60 -14.54 -3.94
N GLU A 34 11.26 -14.11 -2.73
CA GLU A 34 9.89 -13.75 -2.37
C GLU A 34 9.39 -12.67 -3.34
N SER A 35 8.18 -12.86 -3.87
CA SER A 35 7.53 -11.83 -4.67
C SER A 35 7.30 -10.55 -3.86
N THR A 36 7.23 -9.40 -4.53
CA THR A 36 6.88 -8.11 -3.89
C THR A 36 5.65 -8.25 -3.00
N ARG A 37 4.59 -8.91 -3.49
CA ARG A 37 3.40 -9.16 -2.69
C ARG A 37 3.70 -9.97 -1.43
N GLN A 38 4.51 -11.03 -1.47
CA GLN A 38 4.87 -11.82 -0.28
C GLN A 38 5.64 -11.02 0.78
N GLN A 39 6.33 -9.94 0.39
CA GLN A 39 7.04 -9.07 1.31
C GLN A 39 6.11 -8.03 1.99
N GLN A 40 4.90 -7.80 1.46
CA GLN A 40 3.91 -6.86 2.01
C GLN A 40 3.12 -7.48 3.18
N TRP A 41 3.79 -7.67 4.31
CA TRP A 41 3.23 -8.33 5.50
C TRP A 41 1.90 -7.72 5.99
N PHE A 42 1.73 -6.40 5.85
CA PHE A 42 0.56 -5.67 6.33
C PHE A 42 -0.73 -6.14 5.62
N LEU A 43 -0.63 -6.44 4.33
CA LEU A 43 -1.73 -7.00 3.55
C LEU A 43 -2.05 -8.44 3.99
N ASP A 44 -1.06 -9.25 4.36
CA ASP A 44 -1.27 -10.60 4.90
C ASP A 44 -1.96 -10.54 6.28
N ALA A 45 -1.48 -9.66 7.16
CA ALA A 45 -2.04 -9.45 8.49
C ALA A 45 -3.51 -9.00 8.42
N MET A 46 -3.84 -8.12 7.47
CA MET A 46 -5.22 -7.70 7.23
C MET A 46 -6.05 -8.72 6.44
N LYS A 47 -5.41 -9.69 5.77
CA LYS A 47 -5.99 -10.64 4.81
C LYS A 47 -6.61 -9.96 3.59
N ALA A 48 -5.82 -9.12 2.93
CA ALA A 48 -6.24 -8.28 1.82
C ALA A 48 -6.91 -9.06 0.67
N GLU A 49 -6.38 -10.23 0.29
CA GLU A 49 -6.94 -11.07 -0.77
C GLU A 49 -8.38 -11.49 -0.48
N GLN A 50 -8.71 -11.75 0.80
CA GLN A 50 -10.08 -12.07 1.21
C GLN A 50 -10.96 -10.83 1.16
N MET A 51 -10.44 -9.67 1.57
CA MET A 51 -11.17 -8.42 1.53
C MET A 51 -11.50 -7.98 0.10
N TRP A 52 -10.56 -8.12 -0.83
CA TRP A 52 -10.73 -7.73 -2.23
C TRP A 52 -11.81 -8.50 -2.98
N GLN A 53 -12.18 -9.70 -2.51
CA GLN A 53 -13.35 -10.43 -3.00
C GLN A 53 -14.67 -9.72 -2.65
N THR A 54 -14.67 -8.89 -1.62
CA THR A 54 -15.85 -8.17 -1.11
C THR A 54 -15.85 -6.69 -1.50
N SER A 55 -14.70 -6.03 -1.39
CA SER A 55 -14.51 -4.62 -1.70
C SER A 55 -13.07 -4.34 -2.08
N THR A 56 -12.86 -3.51 -3.09
CA THR A 56 -11.54 -2.99 -3.48
C THR A 56 -11.41 -1.49 -3.22
N GLY A 57 -12.44 -0.83 -2.68
CA GLY A 57 -12.47 0.64 -2.56
C GLY A 57 -13.00 1.33 -3.82
N LYS A 58 -13.54 0.59 -4.79
CA LYS A 58 -14.10 1.13 -6.03
C LYS A 58 -15.19 2.18 -5.74
N GLY A 59 -15.10 3.32 -6.42
CA GLY A 59 -16.06 4.42 -6.28
C GLY A 59 -15.75 5.39 -5.14
N ILE A 60 -14.68 5.14 -4.38
CA ILE A 60 -14.19 6.06 -3.35
C ILE A 60 -12.98 6.82 -3.87
N THR A 61 -13.00 8.13 -3.67
CA THR A 61 -11.89 9.04 -3.89
C THR A 61 -11.23 9.34 -2.55
N VAL A 62 -9.93 9.10 -2.47
CA VAL A 62 -9.07 9.44 -1.34
C VAL A 62 -8.19 10.60 -1.77
N ALA A 63 -8.34 11.75 -1.11
CA ALA A 63 -7.41 12.86 -1.28
C ALA A 63 -6.11 12.57 -0.53
N VAL A 64 -4.98 12.75 -1.21
CA VAL A 64 -3.64 12.63 -0.63
C VAL A 64 -3.05 14.04 -0.61
N ILE A 65 -3.10 14.66 0.57
CA ILE A 65 -2.54 15.99 0.86
C ILE A 65 -1.08 15.76 1.28
N ASP A 66 -0.14 15.96 0.34
CA ASP A 66 1.23 15.48 0.46
C ASP A 66 2.19 16.18 -0.53
N SER A 67 3.37 15.61 -0.81
CA SER A 67 4.41 16.14 -1.70
C SER A 67 4.09 16.12 -3.20
N GLY A 68 2.91 15.61 -3.58
CA GLY A 68 2.51 15.33 -4.97
C GLY A 68 2.37 13.82 -5.22
N VAL A 69 1.85 13.42 -6.38
CA VAL A 69 1.70 11.98 -6.73
C VAL A 69 2.04 11.74 -8.20
N ASP A 70 3.07 10.94 -8.45
CA ASP A 70 3.46 10.52 -9.81
C ASP A 70 2.41 9.56 -10.42
N PRO A 71 1.65 9.98 -11.45
CA PRO A 71 0.65 9.15 -12.11
C PRO A 71 1.25 8.13 -13.08
N ASP A 72 2.53 8.31 -13.48
CA ASP A 72 3.23 7.43 -14.41
C ASP A 72 3.80 6.20 -13.72
N ASN A 73 3.85 6.19 -12.38
CA ASN A 73 4.15 4.99 -11.60
C ASN A 73 3.26 3.82 -12.09
N PRO A 74 3.85 2.70 -12.56
CA PRO A 74 3.06 1.60 -13.12
C PRO A 74 2.00 1.03 -12.18
N ASP A 75 2.26 1.02 -10.87
CA ASP A 75 1.30 0.53 -9.88
C ASP A 75 0.16 1.51 -9.62
N LEU A 76 0.26 2.77 -10.01
CA LEU A 76 -0.78 3.79 -9.85
C LEU A 76 -1.51 4.15 -11.16
N LYS A 77 -1.18 3.48 -12.27
CA LYS A 77 -1.78 3.80 -13.56
C LYS A 77 -3.30 3.74 -13.53
N GLY A 78 -3.91 4.86 -13.93
CA GLY A 78 -5.36 5.04 -13.94
C GLY A 78 -5.99 5.06 -12.55
N ARG A 79 -5.23 5.27 -11.47
CA ARG A 79 -5.74 5.52 -10.10
C ARG A 79 -5.74 7.01 -9.76
N VAL A 80 -4.73 7.75 -10.21
CA VAL A 80 -4.54 9.16 -9.92
C VAL A 80 -5.46 10.03 -10.79
N LEU A 81 -6.17 10.96 -10.16
CA LEU A 81 -7.04 11.96 -10.77
C LEU A 81 -6.28 13.28 -10.98
N PRO A 82 -6.79 14.20 -11.83
CA PRO A 82 -6.35 15.60 -11.80
C PRO A 82 -6.58 16.18 -10.41
N GLY A 83 -5.64 16.98 -9.94
CA GLY A 83 -5.61 17.42 -8.54
C GLY A 83 -5.40 18.92 -8.39
N LYS A 84 -4.72 19.30 -7.32
CA LYS A 84 -4.38 20.69 -7.05
C LYS A 84 -2.96 20.83 -6.55
N ASP A 85 -2.25 21.74 -7.18
CA ASP A 85 -1.00 22.26 -6.65
C ASP A 85 -1.23 23.50 -5.77
N LEU A 86 -0.70 23.46 -4.55
CA LEU A 86 -0.63 24.58 -3.60
C LEU A 86 0.83 25.02 -3.34
N ALA A 87 1.79 24.53 -4.12
CA ALA A 87 3.19 24.95 -4.13
C ALA A 87 3.54 25.72 -5.43
N PRO A 88 2.89 26.86 -5.72
CA PRO A 88 3.02 27.55 -7.01
C PRO A 88 4.41 28.13 -7.27
N ASP A 89 5.20 28.34 -6.22
CA ASP A 89 6.58 28.85 -6.32
C ASP A 89 7.61 27.73 -6.56
N GLU A 90 7.16 26.47 -6.58
CA GLU A 90 7.97 25.29 -6.87
C GLU A 90 7.66 24.76 -8.27
N SER A 91 8.70 24.33 -8.98
CA SER A 91 8.51 23.74 -10.31
C SER A 91 7.62 22.50 -10.25
N GLY A 92 6.73 22.37 -11.23
CA GLY A 92 5.87 21.20 -11.38
C GLY A 92 4.40 21.53 -11.14
N ASP A 93 3.65 20.49 -10.81
CA ASP A 93 2.21 20.49 -10.61
C ASP A 93 1.84 19.43 -9.55
N GLU A 94 0.55 19.13 -9.39
CA GLU A 94 0.08 18.11 -8.43
C GLU A 94 0.66 16.71 -8.69
N HIS A 95 1.16 16.45 -9.89
CA HIS A 95 1.74 15.19 -10.31
C HIS A 95 3.26 15.13 -10.10
N THR A 96 3.86 16.27 -9.78
CA THR A 96 5.28 16.38 -9.51
C THR A 96 5.55 16.13 -8.03
N ASP A 97 5.85 14.88 -7.70
CA ASP A 97 6.24 14.47 -6.35
C ASP A 97 7.73 14.75 -6.09
N TYR A 98 8.03 15.79 -5.31
CA TYR A 98 9.41 16.21 -5.05
C TYR A 98 10.16 15.35 -4.02
N GLU A 99 9.48 14.46 -3.31
CA GLU A 99 10.04 13.62 -2.24
C GLU A 99 9.91 12.12 -2.53
N GLY A 100 8.88 11.74 -3.30
CA GLY A 100 8.45 10.35 -3.46
C GLY A 100 7.47 9.90 -2.36
N HIS A 101 7.24 10.73 -1.33
CA HIS A 101 6.42 10.40 -0.16
C HIS A 101 4.94 10.30 -0.52
N GLY A 102 4.37 11.30 -1.20
CA GLY A 102 2.97 11.28 -1.63
C GLY A 102 2.65 10.16 -2.61
N THR A 103 3.56 9.84 -3.54
CA THR A 103 3.46 8.65 -4.40
C THR A 103 3.47 7.37 -3.58
N GLY A 104 4.27 7.34 -2.51
CA GLY A 104 4.29 6.24 -1.54
C GLY A 104 2.96 6.03 -0.84
N MET A 105 2.37 7.12 -0.31
CA MET A 105 1.07 7.10 0.35
C MET A 105 -0.03 6.64 -0.61
N ALA A 106 -0.04 7.19 -1.83
CA ALA A 106 -0.93 6.76 -2.90
C ALA A 106 -0.75 5.27 -3.24
N GLY A 107 0.49 4.77 -3.25
CA GLY A 107 0.84 3.38 -3.44
C GLY A 107 0.27 2.45 -2.37
N LEU A 108 0.43 2.81 -1.09
CA LEU A 108 -0.15 2.08 0.05
C LEU A 108 -1.69 2.07 0.01
N ILE A 109 -2.31 3.12 -0.50
CA ILE A 109 -3.76 3.21 -0.63
C ILE A 109 -4.26 2.40 -1.84
N ALA A 110 -3.78 2.70 -3.05
CA ALA A 110 -4.41 2.28 -4.30
C ALA A 110 -3.49 1.56 -5.29
N GLY A 111 -2.28 1.14 -4.88
CA GLY A 111 -1.36 0.38 -5.71
C GLY A 111 -2.00 -0.87 -6.33
N THR A 112 -1.81 -1.05 -7.63
CA THR A 112 -2.46 -2.12 -8.42
C THR A 112 -1.60 -3.36 -8.62
N GLY A 113 -0.33 -3.31 -8.21
CA GLY A 113 0.65 -4.37 -8.42
C GLY A 113 1.05 -4.60 -9.89
N ALA A 114 0.68 -3.72 -10.80
CA ALA A 114 0.91 -3.84 -12.24
C ALA A 114 2.38 -3.77 -12.67
N TYR A 115 3.27 -3.19 -11.86
CA TYR A 115 4.71 -3.09 -12.16
C TYR A 115 5.31 -4.47 -12.49
N GLY A 116 6.23 -4.51 -13.45
CA GLY A 116 6.95 -5.74 -13.81
C GLY A 116 6.05 -6.89 -14.32
N GLY A 117 4.84 -6.59 -14.80
CA GLY A 117 3.88 -7.59 -15.29
C GLY A 117 3.12 -8.30 -14.17
N GLY A 118 2.64 -7.56 -13.16
CA GLY A 118 1.90 -8.12 -12.02
C GLY A 118 2.77 -8.46 -10.81
N LYS A 119 3.98 -7.90 -10.73
CA LYS A 119 4.98 -8.12 -9.67
C LYS A 119 5.22 -6.86 -8.84
N GLY A 120 4.37 -5.84 -8.98
CA GLY A 120 4.47 -4.59 -8.25
C GLY A 120 3.95 -4.69 -6.82
N ALA A 121 3.85 -3.54 -6.18
CA ALA A 121 3.26 -3.39 -4.87
C ALA A 121 1.75 -3.15 -4.97
N PHE A 122 1.01 -3.84 -4.11
CA PHE A 122 -0.42 -3.62 -3.96
C PHE A 122 -0.69 -2.61 -2.84
N GLY A 123 -1.64 -1.72 -3.05
CA GLY A 123 -2.27 -0.94 -1.99
C GLY A 123 -3.41 -1.72 -1.36
N LEU A 124 -3.87 -1.27 -0.19
CA LEU A 124 -4.94 -1.95 0.54
C LEU A 124 -6.32 -1.79 -0.14
N ALA A 125 -6.56 -0.67 -0.80
CA ALA A 125 -7.78 -0.34 -1.54
C ALA A 125 -7.49 -0.09 -3.04
N PRO A 126 -7.06 -1.12 -3.80
CA PRO A 126 -6.57 -0.97 -5.18
C PRO A 126 -7.64 -0.46 -6.17
N GLY A 127 -8.91 -0.48 -5.79
CA GLY A 127 -10.05 0.05 -6.55
C GLY A 127 -10.31 1.54 -6.34
N ALA A 128 -9.74 2.17 -5.31
CA ALA A 128 -9.93 3.58 -5.00
C ALA A 128 -9.26 4.50 -6.03
N LYS A 129 -9.70 5.76 -6.06
CA LYS A 129 -9.07 6.83 -6.83
C LYS A 129 -8.29 7.75 -5.89
N ILE A 130 -7.16 8.25 -6.36
CA ILE A 130 -6.31 9.18 -5.63
C ILE A 130 -6.51 10.58 -6.19
N LEU A 131 -6.90 11.52 -5.33
CA LEU A 131 -6.92 12.95 -5.66
C LEU A 131 -5.65 13.59 -5.06
N PRO A 132 -4.62 13.88 -5.86
CA PRO A 132 -3.39 14.48 -5.35
C PRO A 132 -3.62 15.95 -5.01
N VAL A 133 -3.14 16.37 -3.84
CA VAL A 133 -3.07 17.78 -3.45
C VAL A 133 -1.66 18.06 -2.97
N ARG A 134 -0.86 18.71 -3.83
CA ARG A 134 0.55 19.00 -3.55
C ARG A 134 0.69 20.20 -2.62
N ILE A 135 1.47 20.04 -1.55
CA ILE A 135 1.75 21.05 -0.52
C ILE A 135 3.20 21.54 -0.67
N PRO A 136 3.50 22.81 -0.36
CA PRO A 136 4.87 23.32 -0.36
C PRO A 136 5.83 22.44 0.44
N LYS A 137 7.06 22.30 -0.03
CA LYS A 137 8.10 21.52 0.61
C LYS A 137 8.47 22.11 1.96
N ALA A 138 8.37 21.27 2.99
CA ALA A 138 8.83 21.60 4.33
C ALA A 138 10.33 22.00 4.31
N GLY A 139 10.67 23.10 5.00
CA GLY A 139 12.04 23.63 5.04
C GLY A 139 12.48 24.46 3.82
N SER A 140 11.57 24.79 2.91
CA SER A 140 11.78 25.89 1.94
C SER A 140 11.68 27.27 2.62
N ALA A 141 11.00 27.34 3.76
CA ALA A 141 10.89 28.50 4.64
C ALA A 141 12.24 28.88 5.31
N ALA A 142 12.42 30.16 5.62
CA ALA A 142 13.65 30.66 6.24
C ALA A 142 13.83 30.26 7.71
N ASN A 143 12.74 29.86 8.39
CA ASN A 143 12.73 29.41 9.78
C ASN A 143 11.43 28.63 10.12
N GLU A 144 11.38 28.03 11.31
CA GLU A 144 10.24 27.23 11.79
C GLU A 144 8.92 28.01 11.83
N ALA A 145 8.94 29.29 12.22
CA ALA A 145 7.72 30.10 12.30
C ALA A 145 7.12 30.38 10.92
N GLU A 146 7.97 30.56 9.89
CA GLU A 146 7.52 30.69 8.50
C GLU A 146 6.99 29.36 7.96
N SER A 147 7.65 28.24 8.27
CA SER A 147 7.17 26.89 7.93
C SER A 147 5.78 26.60 8.53
N SER A 148 5.60 26.89 9.83
CA SER A 148 4.30 26.75 10.52
C SER A 148 3.22 27.61 9.86
N LYS A 149 3.57 28.85 9.49
CA LYS A 149 2.63 29.75 8.79
C LYS A 149 2.24 29.21 7.42
N GLU A 150 3.18 28.72 6.63
CA GLU A 150 2.90 28.12 5.32
C GLU A 150 2.01 26.88 5.44
N PHE A 151 2.32 25.99 6.39
CA PHE A 151 1.50 24.82 6.71
C PHE A 151 0.06 25.22 7.08
N ASN A 152 -0.09 26.17 8.00
CA ASN A 152 -1.37 26.68 8.47
C ASN A 152 -2.13 27.52 7.42
N LEU A 153 -1.50 27.87 6.30
CA LEU A 153 -2.17 28.46 5.13
C LEU A 153 -2.57 27.39 4.11
N ALA A 154 -1.66 26.46 3.78
CA ALA A 154 -1.83 25.50 2.71
C ALA A 154 -2.77 24.34 3.10
N VAL A 155 -2.59 23.73 4.27
CA VAL A 155 -3.37 22.54 4.68
C VAL A 155 -4.87 22.83 4.82
N PRO A 156 -5.31 23.97 5.42
CA PRO A 156 -6.74 24.29 5.45
C PRO A 156 -7.34 24.49 4.04
N GLN A 157 -6.58 25.06 3.11
CA GLN A 157 -7.01 25.21 1.71
C GLN A 157 -7.09 23.86 0.99
N ALA A 158 -6.10 22.98 1.22
CA ALA A 158 -6.05 21.62 0.70
C ALA A 158 -7.28 20.80 1.13
N ILE A 159 -7.62 20.84 2.43
CA ILE A 159 -8.81 20.16 2.97
C ILE A 159 -10.07 20.67 2.28
N ARG A 160 -10.24 21.99 2.16
CA ARG A 160 -11.42 22.57 1.49
C ARG A 160 -11.49 22.21 0.01
N TYR A 161 -10.36 22.17 -0.68
CA TYR A 161 -10.29 21.74 -2.08
C TYR A 161 -10.70 20.27 -2.21
N ALA A 162 -10.14 19.37 -1.39
CA ALA A 162 -10.44 17.94 -1.43
C ALA A 162 -11.94 17.67 -1.28
N VAL A 163 -12.60 18.34 -0.35
CA VAL A 163 -14.06 18.28 -0.13
C VAL A 163 -14.82 18.75 -1.38
N LYS A 164 -14.45 19.91 -1.94
CA LYS A 164 -15.10 20.47 -3.15
C LYS A 164 -14.91 19.58 -4.38
N ALA A 165 -13.78 18.89 -4.46
CA ALA A 165 -13.48 17.92 -5.51
C ALA A 165 -14.16 16.55 -5.28
N GLY A 166 -14.92 16.40 -4.18
CA GLY A 166 -15.73 15.21 -3.91
C GLY A 166 -14.97 14.05 -3.26
N ALA A 167 -13.82 14.30 -2.61
CA ALA A 167 -13.11 13.26 -1.88
C ALA A 167 -13.90 12.85 -0.63
N GLN A 168 -14.22 11.56 -0.51
CA GLN A 168 -14.87 11.02 0.69
C GLN A 168 -13.88 10.84 1.85
N VAL A 169 -12.62 10.51 1.53
CA VAL A 169 -11.56 10.32 2.52
C VAL A 169 -10.42 11.29 2.23
N ILE A 170 -9.85 11.89 3.28
CA ILE A 170 -8.70 12.78 3.21
C ILE A 170 -7.59 12.18 4.06
N ASN A 171 -6.46 11.89 3.42
CA ASN A 171 -5.22 11.43 4.03
C ASN A 171 -4.24 12.60 4.13
N ILE A 172 -3.77 12.90 5.34
CA ILE A 172 -2.76 13.93 5.60
C ILE A 172 -1.59 13.28 6.33
N SER A 173 -0.50 13.04 5.62
CA SER A 173 0.69 12.35 6.16
C SER A 173 1.80 13.34 6.52
N MET A 174 1.42 14.47 7.10
CA MET A 174 2.29 15.56 7.53
C MET A 174 1.68 16.29 8.72
N GLY A 175 2.53 16.95 9.51
CA GLY A 175 2.11 17.67 10.69
C GLY A 175 2.99 18.89 10.99
N ASP A 176 2.42 19.78 11.80
CA ASP A 176 3.12 20.91 12.41
C ASP A 176 2.75 20.98 13.90
N THR A 177 3.65 21.51 14.73
CA THR A 177 3.44 21.62 16.18
C THR A 177 2.43 22.71 16.56
N GLU A 178 2.04 23.56 15.61
CA GLU A 178 1.07 24.63 15.79
C GLU A 178 -0.19 24.40 14.95
N GLY A 179 -1.34 24.37 15.63
CA GLY A 179 -2.64 24.40 14.98
C GLY A 179 -3.13 25.83 14.73
N SER A 180 -4.18 25.97 13.92
CA SER A 180 -4.82 27.27 13.65
C SER A 180 -6.36 27.23 13.70
N PRO A 181 -7.01 28.38 13.94
CA PRO A 181 -8.47 28.52 13.76
C PRO A 181 -8.93 28.17 12.33
N GLU A 182 -8.13 28.49 11.32
CA GLU A 182 -8.38 28.19 9.91
C GLU A 182 -8.39 26.69 9.67
N LEU A 183 -7.43 25.96 10.24
CA LEU A 183 -7.38 24.49 10.21
C LEU A 183 -8.60 23.88 10.89
N THR A 184 -8.92 24.33 12.10
CA THR A 184 -10.12 23.88 12.83
C THR A 184 -11.40 24.11 12.02
N SER A 185 -11.50 25.26 11.35
CA SER A 185 -12.62 25.61 10.48
C SER A 185 -12.69 24.73 9.22
N ALA A 186 -11.54 24.39 8.63
CA ALA A 186 -11.47 23.50 7.47
C ALA A 186 -11.85 22.05 7.83
N VAL A 187 -11.41 21.55 8.98
CA VAL A 187 -11.80 20.23 9.50
C VAL A 187 -13.31 20.16 9.69
N ARG A 188 -13.91 21.15 10.38
CA ARG A 188 -15.37 21.21 10.54
C ARG A 188 -16.09 21.25 9.19
N TYR A 189 -15.58 22.05 8.25
CA TYR A 189 -16.13 22.11 6.88
C TYR A 189 -16.12 20.73 6.20
N ALA A 190 -15.02 19.99 6.27
CA ALA A 190 -14.93 18.66 5.68
C ALA A 190 -15.94 17.68 6.29
N LEU A 191 -16.01 17.61 7.62
CA LEU A 191 -16.92 16.70 8.32
C LEU A 191 -18.39 16.99 8.00
N THR A 192 -18.77 18.28 8.01
CA THR A 192 -20.15 18.71 7.69
C THR A 192 -20.54 18.48 6.23
N ASN A 193 -19.55 18.40 5.32
CA ASN A 193 -19.77 18.10 3.91
C ASN A 193 -19.50 16.63 3.56
N GLY A 194 -19.40 15.76 4.58
CA GLY A 194 -19.39 14.31 4.41
C GLY A 194 -18.03 13.69 4.10
N SER A 195 -16.92 14.44 4.21
CA SER A 195 -15.58 13.87 4.12
C SER A 195 -15.08 13.40 5.50
N LEU A 196 -14.26 12.37 5.54
CA LEU A 196 -13.56 11.87 6.74
C LEU A 196 -12.06 12.16 6.62
N ILE A 197 -11.44 12.67 7.69
CA ILE A 197 -10.02 13.06 7.69
C ILE A 197 -9.22 12.15 8.60
N PHE A 198 -8.13 11.60 8.08
CA PHE A 198 -7.10 10.88 8.84
C PHE A 198 -5.79 11.64 8.75
N ALA A 199 -5.08 11.74 9.87
CA ALA A 199 -3.77 12.38 9.91
C ALA A 199 -2.76 11.61 10.75
N SER A 200 -1.50 11.66 10.33
CA SER A 200 -0.37 11.11 11.07
C SER A 200 -0.19 11.84 12.38
N VAL A 201 0.06 11.11 13.48
CA VAL A 201 0.28 11.72 14.80
C VAL A 201 1.69 12.29 15.00
N GLY A 202 2.62 12.02 14.08
CA GLY A 202 4.01 12.47 14.16
C GLY A 202 5.00 11.33 14.36
N ASN A 203 6.29 11.60 14.09
CA ASN A 203 7.37 10.61 14.11
C ASN A 203 8.49 10.94 15.13
N SER A 204 8.20 11.75 16.15
CA SER A 204 9.16 12.18 17.17
C SER A 204 8.90 11.54 18.55
N GLY A 205 8.16 10.43 18.61
CA GLY A 205 7.72 9.77 19.86
C GLY A 205 8.83 9.19 20.74
N ASN A 206 10.03 8.98 20.18
CA ASN A 206 11.23 8.57 20.92
C ASN A 206 12.16 9.75 21.25
N THR A 207 11.79 10.98 20.87
CA THR A 207 12.56 12.21 21.10
C THR A 207 11.70 13.25 21.81
N THR A 208 11.07 14.18 21.07
CA THR A 208 10.33 15.32 21.62
C THR A 208 8.87 15.00 21.93
N ASN A 209 8.26 14.06 21.21
CA ASN A 209 6.85 13.65 21.30
C ASN A 209 5.91 14.86 21.41
N GLN A 210 6.03 15.78 20.45
CA GLN A 210 5.32 17.05 20.42
C GLN A 210 4.01 16.89 19.68
N VAL A 211 2.89 17.10 20.35
CA VAL A 211 1.56 17.03 19.73
C VAL A 211 1.49 17.79 18.40
N GLU A 212 1.33 17.05 17.31
CA GLU A 212 1.22 17.60 15.95
C GLU A 212 -0.24 17.80 15.49
N TYR A 213 -0.44 18.79 14.62
CA TYR A 213 -1.67 19.11 13.92
C TYR A 213 -1.49 18.77 12.42
N PRO A 214 -2.50 18.23 11.73
CA PRO A 214 -3.91 18.27 12.11
C PRO A 214 -4.39 17.12 13.00
N ALA A 215 -3.58 16.10 13.32
CA ALA A 215 -4.02 14.97 14.13
C ALA A 215 -4.64 15.37 15.48
N ALA A 216 -4.10 16.42 16.13
CA ALA A 216 -4.66 16.97 17.37
C ALA A 216 -5.86 17.92 17.17
N THR A 217 -6.30 18.19 15.93
CA THR A 217 -7.45 19.06 15.66
C THR A 217 -8.74 18.29 15.90
N PRO A 218 -9.67 18.79 16.75
CA PRO A 218 -10.91 18.09 17.03
C PRO A 218 -11.70 17.74 15.77
N GLY A 219 -12.03 16.46 15.61
CA GLY A 219 -12.72 15.92 14.43
C GLY A 219 -11.80 15.30 13.37
N VAL A 220 -10.47 15.38 13.54
CA VAL A 220 -9.52 14.59 12.73
C VAL A 220 -9.28 13.27 13.44
N VAL A 221 -9.14 12.18 12.69
CA VAL A 221 -8.75 10.87 13.25
C VAL A 221 -7.23 10.79 13.29
N GLY A 222 -6.64 10.87 14.48
CA GLY A 222 -5.19 10.73 14.67
C GLY A 222 -4.75 9.27 14.59
N VAL A 223 -3.80 8.97 13.69
CA VAL A 223 -3.33 7.61 13.40
C VAL A 223 -1.87 7.38 13.84
N ALA A 224 -1.68 6.49 14.81
CA ALA A 224 -0.39 5.98 15.26
C ALA A 224 0.09 4.77 14.43
N ALA A 225 1.40 4.48 14.51
CA ALA A 225 2.01 3.37 13.80
C ALA A 225 2.30 2.16 14.69
N VAL A 226 2.01 0.96 14.18
CA VAL A 226 2.39 -0.32 14.81
C VAL A 226 3.23 -1.18 13.88
N GLY A 227 4.09 -2.01 14.49
CA GLY A 227 4.87 -3.02 13.80
C GLY A 227 4.17 -4.38 13.70
N LYS A 228 4.90 -5.37 13.15
CA LYS A 228 4.46 -6.78 13.03
C LYS A 228 4.11 -7.42 14.38
N ASP A 229 4.70 -6.94 15.47
CA ASP A 229 4.44 -7.41 16.83
C ASP A 229 3.22 -6.74 17.49
N LEU A 230 2.49 -5.92 16.72
CA LEU A 230 1.30 -5.16 17.15
C LEU A 230 1.60 -4.12 18.23
N ARG A 231 2.88 -3.74 18.43
CA ARG A 231 3.27 -2.67 19.32
C ARG A 231 3.47 -1.36 18.56
N ARG A 232 3.25 -0.24 19.26
CA ARG A 232 3.56 1.10 18.76
C ARG A 232 5.03 1.15 18.36
N THR A 233 5.34 1.63 17.15
CA THR A 233 6.73 1.87 16.73
C THR A 233 7.35 2.98 17.58
N ALA A 234 8.67 2.97 17.78
CA ALA A 234 9.30 3.86 18.75
C ALA A 234 9.07 5.35 18.41
N GLU A 235 9.13 5.68 17.12
CA GLU A 235 8.97 6.99 16.53
C GLU A 235 7.52 7.51 16.55
N SER A 236 6.51 6.64 16.56
CA SER A 236 5.11 7.08 16.51
C SER A 236 4.79 7.91 17.75
N GLU A 237 4.34 9.14 17.59
CA GLU A 237 3.91 9.91 18.76
C GLU A 237 2.77 9.23 19.52
N HIS A 238 2.71 9.54 20.81
CA HIS A 238 1.71 9.03 21.73
C HIS A 238 1.11 10.13 22.58
N GLY A 239 -0.18 10.01 22.89
CA GLY A 239 -0.89 10.98 23.70
C GLY A 239 -2.40 10.99 23.46
N PRO A 240 -3.10 12.03 23.96
CA PRO A 240 -4.54 12.18 23.81
C PRO A 240 -4.98 12.37 22.34
N GLN A 241 -4.09 12.79 21.45
CA GLN A 241 -4.35 12.97 20.02
C GLN A 241 -4.43 11.66 19.22
N VAL A 242 -4.09 10.51 19.83
CA VAL A 242 -4.16 9.21 19.15
C VAL A 242 -5.57 8.63 19.25
N ASP A 243 -6.23 8.41 18.12
CA ASP A 243 -7.54 7.77 18.05
C ASP A 243 -7.46 6.30 17.63
N MET A 244 -6.55 5.96 16.73
CA MET A 244 -6.34 4.58 16.31
C MET A 244 -4.91 4.35 15.82
N ALA A 245 -4.59 3.09 15.55
CA ALA A 245 -3.34 2.71 14.91
C ALA A 245 -3.55 1.84 13.67
N ALA A 246 -2.53 1.80 12.82
CA ALA A 246 -2.44 0.89 11.68
C ALA A 246 -0.98 0.44 11.48
N PRO A 247 -0.73 -0.60 10.67
CA PRO A 247 0.63 -0.97 10.30
C PRO A 247 1.40 0.19 9.66
N GLY A 248 2.62 0.44 10.17
CA GLY A 248 3.49 1.52 9.69
C GLY A 248 4.98 1.22 9.85
N ASP A 249 5.35 -0.05 9.89
CA ASP A 249 6.76 -0.49 9.92
C ASP A 249 7.01 -1.51 8.83
N GLN A 250 8.16 -1.42 8.16
CA GLN A 250 8.55 -2.29 7.03
C GLN A 250 7.48 -2.33 5.94
N MET A 251 7.09 -1.15 5.47
CA MET A 251 6.00 -0.95 4.54
C MET A 251 6.53 -0.93 3.11
N LEU A 252 6.47 -2.07 2.43
CA LEU A 252 6.84 -2.15 1.02
C LEU A 252 5.69 -1.63 0.14
N HIS A 253 5.96 -0.60 -0.66
CA HIS A 253 4.96 0.08 -1.49
C HIS A 253 5.55 0.62 -2.81
N ALA A 254 4.69 1.12 -3.69
CA ALA A 254 5.09 1.75 -4.93
C ALA A 254 5.65 3.17 -4.68
N CYS A 255 6.68 3.61 -5.40
CA CYS A 255 7.24 4.96 -5.29
C CYS A 255 7.89 5.44 -6.60
N GLY A 256 8.25 6.72 -6.70
CA GLY A 256 8.98 7.28 -7.84
C GLY A 256 10.45 6.85 -7.83
N GLY A 257 10.85 5.88 -8.65
CA GLY A 257 12.24 5.39 -8.72
C GLY A 257 12.46 4.25 -9.72
N GLY A 258 13.72 3.91 -10.01
CA GLY A 258 14.07 2.92 -11.05
C GLY A 258 13.53 1.50 -10.81
N SER A 259 13.33 1.10 -9.55
CA SER A 259 12.65 -0.14 -9.16
C SER A 259 11.12 -0.01 -9.11
N GLY A 260 10.59 1.22 -9.08
CA GLY A 260 9.18 1.51 -8.80
C GLY A 260 8.71 1.14 -7.40
N LEU A 261 9.60 0.68 -6.52
CA LEU A 261 9.30 0.11 -5.20
C LEU A 261 10.20 0.71 -4.12
N CYS A 262 9.60 1.06 -2.98
CA CYS A 262 10.25 1.58 -1.78
C CYS A 262 9.78 0.83 -0.54
N ASN A 263 10.60 0.85 0.50
CA ASN A 263 10.25 0.37 1.83
C ASN A 263 10.37 1.52 2.82
N SER A 264 9.30 1.82 3.54
CA SER A 264 9.21 2.93 4.48
C SER A 264 8.77 2.46 5.87
N HIS A 265 8.78 3.40 6.81
CA HIS A 265 8.17 3.26 8.12
C HIS A 265 7.72 4.65 8.61
N GLY A 266 6.68 4.70 9.44
CA GLY A 266 6.17 5.92 10.06
C GLY A 266 4.64 5.96 10.20
N THR A 267 4.18 7.00 10.88
CA THR A 267 2.74 7.29 11.04
C THR A 267 2.07 7.71 9.75
N SER A 268 2.83 8.23 8.78
CA SER A 268 2.39 8.47 7.39
C SER A 268 1.80 7.20 6.76
N ASP A 269 2.56 6.10 6.76
CA ASP A 269 2.17 4.82 6.17
C ASP A 269 0.91 4.25 6.84
N SER A 270 0.83 4.43 8.16
CA SER A 270 -0.32 4.01 8.96
C SER A 270 -1.57 4.79 8.61
N THR A 271 -1.43 6.10 8.40
CA THR A 271 -2.52 7.00 7.98
C THR A 271 -3.07 6.59 6.61
N ALA A 272 -2.18 6.24 5.68
CA ALA A 272 -2.54 5.71 4.37
C ALA A 272 -3.36 4.42 4.49
N LEU A 273 -2.97 3.48 5.36
CA LEU A 273 -3.74 2.25 5.58
C LEU A 273 -5.07 2.46 6.30
N ALA A 274 -5.15 3.42 7.24
CA ALA A 274 -6.42 3.78 7.88
C ALA A 274 -7.39 4.39 6.85
N SER A 275 -6.88 5.27 5.99
CA SER A 275 -7.64 5.87 4.89
C SER A 275 -8.12 4.83 3.86
N ALA A 276 -7.25 3.89 3.48
CA ALA A 276 -7.62 2.78 2.60
C ALA A 276 -8.64 1.83 3.25
N SER A 277 -8.54 1.60 4.55
CA SER A 277 -9.54 0.84 5.32
C SER A 277 -10.92 1.50 5.27
N ALA A 278 -10.97 2.82 5.46
CA ALA A 278 -12.21 3.59 5.30
C ALA A 278 -12.76 3.47 3.87
N ALA A 279 -11.91 3.58 2.85
CA ALA A 279 -12.32 3.44 1.45
C ALA A 279 -12.91 2.06 1.13
N LEU A 280 -12.32 0.97 1.66
CA LEU A 280 -12.86 -0.38 1.52
C LEU A 280 -14.27 -0.49 2.10
N ILE A 281 -14.47 -0.01 3.33
CA ILE A 281 -15.75 -0.08 4.05
C ILE A 281 -16.80 0.77 3.33
N TRP A 282 -16.44 2.00 2.97
CA TRP A 282 -17.36 2.94 2.32
C TRP A 282 -17.78 2.50 0.92
N SER A 283 -16.87 1.87 0.17
CA SER A 283 -17.19 1.27 -1.15
C SER A 283 -18.22 0.16 -1.02
N LYS A 284 -18.16 -0.65 0.05
CA LYS A 284 -19.16 -1.69 0.33
C LYS A 284 -20.49 -1.13 0.81
N HIS A 285 -20.48 0.03 1.46
CA HIS A 285 -21.65 0.69 2.02
C HIS A 285 -21.79 2.13 1.49
N PRO A 286 -22.10 2.32 0.19
CA PRO A 286 -22.04 3.63 -0.46
C PRO A 286 -23.10 4.63 0.04
N THR A 287 -24.10 4.18 0.80
CA THR A 287 -25.14 5.04 1.40
C THR A 287 -24.79 5.52 2.80
N TRP A 288 -23.68 5.06 3.39
CA TRP A 288 -23.24 5.52 4.70
C TRP A 288 -22.60 6.89 4.65
N THR A 289 -22.70 7.60 5.76
CA THR A 289 -21.99 8.86 6.02
C THR A 289 -20.58 8.61 6.54
N ASN A 290 -19.73 9.65 6.52
CA ASN A 290 -18.42 9.67 7.18
C ASN A 290 -18.50 9.18 8.64
N ASN A 291 -19.51 9.65 9.37
CA ASN A 291 -19.75 9.29 10.77
C ASN A 291 -19.99 7.78 10.96
N GLN A 292 -20.80 7.18 10.09
CA GLN A 292 -21.13 5.76 10.15
C GLN A 292 -19.95 4.88 9.77
N VAL A 293 -19.16 5.29 8.76
CA VAL A 293 -17.93 4.58 8.39
C VAL A 293 -16.93 4.58 9.54
N LEU A 294 -16.69 5.75 10.15
CA LEU A 294 -15.79 5.84 11.32
C LEU A 294 -16.33 5.05 12.51
N ARG A 295 -17.65 5.08 12.77
CA ARG A 295 -18.29 4.28 13.84
C ARG A 295 -17.99 2.80 13.67
N VAL A 296 -18.17 2.26 12.47
CA VAL A 296 -17.93 0.83 12.17
C VAL A 296 -16.45 0.48 12.28
N MET A 297 -15.55 1.37 11.87
CA MET A 297 -14.11 1.20 12.09
C MET A 297 -13.80 1.06 13.59
N LEU A 298 -14.42 1.89 14.43
CA LEU A 298 -14.27 1.83 15.89
C LEU A 298 -14.95 0.60 16.52
N ASN A 299 -16.15 0.23 16.08
CA ASN A 299 -16.87 -0.96 16.57
C ASN A 299 -16.06 -2.25 16.37
N THR A 300 -15.32 -2.31 15.25
CA THR A 300 -14.59 -3.50 14.84
C THR A 300 -13.09 -3.42 15.12
N ILE A 301 -12.64 -2.36 15.79
CA ILE A 301 -11.22 -2.10 16.05
C ILE A 301 -10.58 -3.16 16.95
N GLY A 302 -9.29 -3.43 16.75
CA GLY A 302 -8.51 -4.30 17.62
C GLY A 302 -8.13 -3.56 18.89
N ALA A 303 -9.03 -3.56 19.88
CA ALA A 303 -8.87 -2.83 21.14
C ALA A 303 -7.62 -3.23 21.95
N PRO A 304 -7.14 -2.35 22.85
CA PRO A 304 -6.05 -2.66 23.78
C PRO A 304 -6.25 -3.99 24.54
N THR A 305 -5.17 -4.74 24.69
CA THR A 305 -5.19 -6.07 25.35
C THR A 305 -5.18 -6.01 26.87
N ASP A 306 -4.92 -4.83 27.45
CA ASP A 306 -4.96 -4.55 28.88
C ASP A 306 -6.40 -4.30 29.41
N GLY A 307 -7.40 -4.38 28.53
CA GLY A 307 -8.81 -4.14 28.86
C GLY A 307 -9.21 -2.66 28.85
N ALA A 308 -8.29 -1.74 28.57
CA ALA A 308 -8.62 -0.33 28.37
C ALA A 308 -9.44 -0.15 27.09
N LYS A 309 -10.43 0.75 27.12
CA LYS A 309 -11.19 1.13 25.92
C LYS A 309 -10.37 1.98 24.95
N ARG A 310 -9.37 2.70 25.47
CA ARG A 310 -8.44 3.57 24.75
C ARG A 310 -7.16 3.68 25.57
N ASN A 311 -6.00 3.74 24.91
CA ASN A 311 -4.74 4.19 25.53
C ASN A 311 -4.02 5.19 24.61
N ASP A 312 -2.96 5.82 25.12
CA ASP A 312 -2.25 6.88 24.38
C ASP A 312 -1.32 6.34 23.28
N SER A 313 -1.12 5.02 23.19
CA SER A 313 -0.22 4.42 22.22
C SER A 313 -0.90 4.02 20.91
N ILE A 314 -2.09 3.41 20.99
CA ILE A 314 -2.84 2.93 19.83
C ILE A 314 -4.28 3.48 19.79
N GLY A 315 -4.59 4.46 20.64
CA GLY A 315 -5.93 5.02 20.76
C GLY A 315 -6.93 3.95 21.15
N TYR A 316 -8.05 3.90 20.44
CA TYR A 316 -9.10 2.90 20.60
C TYR A 316 -8.68 1.51 20.09
N GLY A 317 -7.60 1.40 19.31
CA GLY A 317 -7.05 0.13 18.85
C GLY A 317 -6.47 0.16 17.44
N ILE A 318 -6.14 -1.03 16.91
CA ILE A 318 -5.60 -1.20 15.56
C ILE A 318 -6.73 -1.44 14.56
N VAL A 319 -6.71 -0.77 13.41
CA VAL A 319 -7.75 -0.88 12.37
C VAL A 319 -7.87 -2.32 11.82
N ARG A 320 -9.11 -2.80 11.63
CA ARG A 320 -9.41 -4.17 11.14
C ARG A 320 -10.51 -4.18 10.07
N PRO A 321 -10.25 -3.65 8.85
CA PRO A 321 -11.26 -3.54 7.80
C PRO A 321 -11.93 -4.88 7.44
N ARG A 322 -11.22 -6.01 7.58
CA ARG A 322 -11.78 -7.35 7.33
C ARG A 322 -12.99 -7.67 8.20
N ILE A 323 -12.96 -7.24 9.47
CA ILE A 323 -14.07 -7.48 10.40
C ILE A 323 -15.24 -6.58 10.01
N ALA A 324 -14.99 -5.28 9.78
CA ALA A 324 -15.98 -4.33 9.31
C ALA A 324 -16.69 -4.76 8.01
N LEU A 325 -15.96 -5.30 7.03
CA LEU A 325 -16.52 -5.75 5.76
C LEU A 325 -17.42 -6.98 5.89
N LYS A 326 -17.25 -7.79 6.94
CA LYS A 326 -18.01 -9.02 7.17
C LYS A 326 -19.17 -8.80 8.13
N ASP A 327 -18.90 -8.14 9.26
CA ASP A 327 -19.84 -7.87 10.33
C ASP A 327 -19.52 -6.49 10.94
N PRO A 328 -20.08 -5.42 10.34
CA PRO A 328 -19.79 -4.05 10.75
C PRO A 328 -20.39 -3.66 12.11
N GLY A 329 -21.31 -4.47 12.65
CA GLY A 329 -22.17 -4.06 13.75
C GLY A 329 -23.11 -2.92 13.34
N ASP A 330 -23.62 -2.19 14.34
CA ASP A 330 -24.51 -1.05 14.11
C ASP A 330 -23.70 0.21 13.71
N PRO A 331 -23.89 0.76 12.49
CA PRO A 331 -23.27 2.03 12.11
C PRO A 331 -23.83 3.22 12.90
N GLY A 332 -24.98 3.04 13.57
CA GLY A 332 -25.70 4.01 14.37
C GLY A 332 -26.13 5.27 13.59
N PRO A 333 -26.45 6.37 14.29
CA PRO A 333 -26.96 7.59 13.66
C PRO A 333 -25.96 8.25 12.72
N ALA A 334 -26.48 8.77 11.59
CA ALA A 334 -25.70 9.35 10.50
C ALA A 334 -25.11 10.73 10.81
N ASP A 335 -25.68 11.45 11.77
CA ASP A 335 -25.38 12.84 12.13
C ASP A 335 -24.52 12.98 13.40
N VAL A 336 -24.10 11.86 14.02
CA VAL A 336 -23.30 11.85 15.25
C VAL A 336 -21.86 11.49 14.95
N TYR A 337 -20.92 12.41 15.17
CA TYR A 337 -19.49 12.10 15.09
C TYR A 337 -19.09 11.15 16.24
N PRO A 338 -18.41 10.02 15.99
CA PRO A 338 -18.18 8.99 17.01
C PRO A 338 -17.07 9.31 18.01
N LEU A 339 -16.11 10.18 17.66
CA LEU A 339 -15.04 10.56 18.59
C LEU A 339 -15.52 11.71 19.49
N PRO A 340 -15.17 11.68 20.80
CA PRO A 340 -15.71 12.61 21.79
C PRO A 340 -15.06 14.01 21.76
N ASP A 341 -13.90 14.13 21.13
CA ASP A 341 -13.07 15.34 21.02
C ASP A 341 -13.83 16.50 20.36
N LEU A 342 -14.59 16.24 19.29
CA LEU A 342 -15.33 17.26 18.55
C LEU A 342 -16.44 17.87 19.41
N ALA A 343 -17.18 17.04 20.15
CA ALA A 343 -18.22 17.49 21.08
C ALA A 343 -17.63 18.21 22.30
N ALA A 344 -16.50 17.72 22.82
CA ALA A 344 -15.78 18.35 23.92
C ALA A 344 -15.26 19.76 23.54
N ALA A 345 -14.75 19.93 22.32
CA ALA A 345 -14.29 21.22 21.81
C ALA A 345 -15.43 22.24 21.65
N ALA A 346 -16.60 21.80 21.17
CA ALA A 346 -17.78 22.65 21.08
C ALA A 346 -18.24 23.15 22.45
N SER A 347 -18.14 22.31 23.49
CA SER A 347 -18.54 22.64 24.86
C SER A 347 -17.59 23.61 25.57
N ARG A 348 -16.32 23.69 25.13
CA ARG A 348 -15.30 24.58 25.70
C ARG A 348 -15.30 26.00 25.10
N SER A 349 -15.98 26.21 23.98
CA SER A 349 -16.08 27.53 23.36
C SER A 349 -16.95 28.45 24.23
N PRO A 350 -16.45 29.60 24.72
CA PRO A 350 -17.27 30.51 25.51
C PRO A 350 -18.43 31.03 24.65
N SER A 351 -19.67 30.86 25.12
CA SER A 351 -20.82 31.51 24.51
C SER A 351 -20.57 33.03 24.43
N PRO A 352 -20.92 33.70 23.32
CA PRO A 352 -20.76 35.15 23.25
C PRO A 352 -21.64 35.77 24.35
N LYS A 353 -20.99 36.32 25.38
CA LYS A 353 -21.66 37.25 26.28
C LYS A 353 -22.14 38.41 25.41
N SER A 354 -23.46 38.58 25.33
CA SER A 354 -24.08 39.84 24.93
C SER A 354 -23.40 40.95 25.74
N SER A 355 -22.63 41.78 25.06
CA SER A 355 -22.07 42.99 25.63
C SER A 355 -22.96 44.16 25.23
N ASP A 356 -23.89 44.53 26.12
CA ASP A 356 -24.38 45.90 26.15
C ASP A 356 -23.19 46.84 26.47
N PRO A 357 -23.07 47.99 25.79
CA PRO A 357 -21.90 48.84 25.92
C PRO A 357 -22.00 49.70 27.18
N LYS A 358 -21.07 49.49 28.13
CA LYS A 358 -20.73 50.51 29.13
C LYS A 358 -19.34 51.06 28.86
N SER A 359 -19.37 52.30 28.39
CA SER A 359 -18.33 53.31 28.38
C SER A 359 -17.38 53.22 29.58
N GLY A 360 -16.08 53.27 29.32
CA GLY A 360 -15.03 53.27 30.34
C GLY A 360 -13.68 53.64 29.72
N SER A 361 -13.46 54.95 29.59
CA SER A 361 -12.20 55.63 29.24
C SER A 361 -11.01 55.16 30.09
N GLY A 362 -9.83 55.00 29.48
CA GLY A 362 -8.59 54.71 30.21
C GLY A 362 -7.36 54.56 29.31
N SER A 363 -6.53 55.61 29.30
CA SER A 363 -5.43 55.94 28.41
C SER A 363 -4.20 55.00 28.38
N VAL A 364 -3.55 55.00 27.22
CA VAL A 364 -2.18 54.53 26.91
C VAL A 364 -1.13 55.36 27.67
N PRO A 365 0.07 54.82 27.93
CA PRO A 365 1.26 55.55 27.49
C PRO A 365 2.35 54.68 26.85
N ASP A 366 2.80 55.15 25.68
CA ASP A 366 4.09 54.89 25.02
C ASP A 366 5.27 55.34 25.91
N LYS A 367 6.39 54.61 25.85
CA LYS A 367 7.73 55.22 25.84
C LYS A 367 8.71 54.39 25.01
N ASN A 368 9.26 55.07 24.00
CA ASN A 368 10.37 54.68 23.16
C ASN A 368 11.66 55.39 23.65
N THR A 369 12.79 55.10 22.98
CA THR A 369 14.10 55.83 22.92
C THR A 369 15.28 55.38 23.86
N PRO A 370 16.58 55.57 23.49
CA PRO A 370 17.49 54.52 22.97
C PRO A 370 18.96 54.52 23.49
N ALA A 371 19.79 53.60 22.95
CA ALA A 371 21.27 53.65 22.70
C ALA A 371 22.26 53.65 23.91
N PRO A 372 23.57 53.28 23.79
CA PRO A 372 24.41 53.29 22.57
C PRO A 372 25.39 52.11 22.33
N SER A 373 25.97 52.14 21.12
CA SER A 373 27.09 51.35 20.60
C SER A 373 28.48 51.90 20.99
N ALA A 374 29.50 51.03 20.97
CA ALA A 374 30.88 51.29 20.53
C ALA A 374 31.53 49.90 20.23
N ALA A 375 31.88 49.55 18.99
CA ALA A 375 33.14 49.85 18.27
C ALA A 375 34.35 49.08 18.87
N LYS A 376 35.29 48.47 18.14
CA LYS A 376 35.62 48.27 16.71
C LYS A 376 36.88 47.36 16.66
N ASP A 377 37.35 47.11 15.44
CA ASP A 377 38.68 46.60 15.03
C ASP A 377 38.83 45.07 14.98
N ASP A 378 39.55 44.47 14.04
CA ASP A 378 40.05 44.74 12.68
C ASP A 378 40.90 43.48 12.40
N GLY A 379 40.93 42.93 11.18
CA GLY A 379 41.80 41.78 10.95
C GLY A 379 41.56 40.99 9.68
N ASP A 380 42.15 41.50 8.61
CA ASP A 380 42.42 40.91 7.31
C ASP A 380 43.09 39.51 7.34
N GLY A 381 42.96 38.77 6.23
CA GLY A 381 44.05 37.91 5.76
C GLY A 381 43.80 36.39 5.62
N GLY A 382 43.61 35.95 4.38
CA GLY A 382 44.55 35.00 3.77
C GLY A 382 44.40 33.49 3.99
N SER A 383 43.79 32.83 2.99
CA SER A 383 44.24 31.59 2.31
C SER A 383 45.07 30.54 3.07
N GLY A 384 44.54 29.32 3.18
CA GLY A 384 45.29 28.10 3.48
C GLY A 384 44.95 26.96 2.50
N LYS A 385 45.85 26.70 1.55
CA LYS A 385 45.95 25.44 0.79
C LYS A 385 46.72 24.41 1.62
N LEU A 386 46.32 23.13 1.63
CA LEU A 386 47.12 21.91 1.87
C LEU A 386 46.13 20.70 1.89
N TRP A 387 46.31 19.51 1.31
CA TRP A 387 47.43 18.80 0.66
C TRP A 387 46.92 17.87 -0.44
N THR A 388 47.84 17.52 -1.34
CA THR A 388 47.74 16.57 -2.45
C THR A 388 47.98 15.10 -2.07
N ALA A 389 47.23 14.22 -2.76
CA ALA A 389 47.65 12.97 -3.42
C ALA A 389 48.09 11.72 -2.63
N LEU A 390 47.43 10.60 -2.96
CA LEU A 390 48.12 9.39 -3.40
C LEU A 390 47.24 8.54 -4.33
N ARG A 391 47.72 8.34 -5.56
CA ARG A 391 47.23 7.37 -6.56
C ARG A 391 48.21 6.21 -6.59
N ALA A 392 47.70 4.97 -6.64
CA ALA A 392 48.30 3.86 -7.38
C ALA A 392 47.31 2.69 -7.47
N GLY A 393 47.16 2.11 -8.66
CA GLY A 393 46.56 0.79 -8.85
C GLY A 393 45.50 0.70 -9.95
N ALA A 394 45.93 0.73 -11.22
CA ALA A 394 45.09 0.40 -12.38
C ALA A 394 45.30 -1.06 -12.81
N VAL A 395 44.26 -1.60 -13.47
CA VAL A 395 44.22 -2.77 -14.39
C VAL A 395 44.02 -4.14 -13.74
N VAL A 396 42.76 -4.64 -13.75
CA VAL A 396 42.30 -5.84 -14.51
C VAL A 396 40.76 -5.82 -14.57
N VAL A 397 40.14 -5.22 -15.59
CA VAL A 397 38.79 -5.60 -16.06
C VAL A 397 38.70 -5.33 -17.57
N LEU A 398 39.33 -6.18 -18.39
CA LEU A 398 39.11 -6.24 -19.84
C LEU A 398 38.71 -7.66 -20.30
N GLY A 399 37.95 -8.38 -19.45
CA GLY A 399 37.43 -9.73 -19.77
C GLY A 399 35.91 -9.87 -19.79
N GLY A 400 35.15 -8.88 -19.30
CA GLY A 400 33.69 -9.02 -19.12
C GLY A 400 32.84 -8.60 -20.33
N ALA A 401 33.35 -7.73 -21.20
CA ALA A 401 32.55 -7.13 -22.27
C ALA A 401 32.37 -8.04 -23.50
N ALA A 402 33.20 -9.07 -23.69
CA ALA A 402 33.09 -10.01 -24.81
C ALA A 402 32.12 -11.18 -24.54
N VAL A 403 31.82 -11.50 -23.28
CA VAL A 403 30.87 -12.57 -22.91
C VAL A 403 29.44 -12.03 -22.81
N ALA A 404 29.26 -10.76 -22.41
CA ALA A 404 27.95 -10.12 -22.38
C ALA A 404 27.39 -9.82 -23.79
N PHE A 405 28.26 -9.48 -24.76
CA PHE A 405 27.82 -9.18 -26.13
C PHE A 405 27.45 -10.44 -26.95
N ALA A 406 27.96 -11.61 -26.56
CA ALA A 406 27.58 -12.90 -27.15
C ALA A 406 26.25 -13.46 -26.59
N LEU A 407 25.88 -13.09 -25.36
CA LEU A 407 24.60 -13.50 -24.75
C LEU A 407 23.42 -12.62 -25.17
N VAL A 408 23.65 -11.33 -25.46
CA VAL A 408 22.59 -10.41 -25.95
C VAL A 408 22.24 -10.64 -27.42
N ARG A 409 23.14 -11.24 -28.22
CA ARG A 409 22.81 -11.65 -29.60
C ARG A 409 22.08 -13.00 -29.71
N ARG A 410 22.08 -13.81 -28.63
CA ARG A 410 21.40 -15.12 -28.60
C ARG A 410 19.96 -15.07 -28.06
N GLN A 411 19.54 -13.97 -27.41
CA GLN A 411 18.16 -13.80 -26.95
C GLN A 411 17.20 -13.15 -27.98
N ARG A 412 17.69 -12.73 -29.15
CA ARG A 412 16.83 -12.30 -30.28
C ARG A 412 16.45 -13.42 -31.25
N ALA A 413 16.50 -14.67 -30.80
CA ALA A 413 15.99 -15.83 -31.53
C ALA A 413 15.38 -16.89 -30.58
N ALA A 414 14.69 -16.46 -29.52
CA ALA A 414 13.86 -17.38 -28.74
C ALA A 414 12.62 -17.72 -29.57
N GLY A 415 12.66 -18.87 -30.24
CA GLY A 415 11.52 -19.42 -30.97
C GLY A 415 10.30 -19.58 -30.06
N ARG A 416 9.12 -19.47 -30.67
CA ARG A 416 7.83 -19.78 -30.04
C ARG A 416 7.90 -21.14 -29.33
N LEU A 417 7.51 -21.20 -28.06
CA LEU A 417 7.38 -22.47 -27.35
C LEU A 417 6.38 -23.35 -28.10
N SER A 418 6.73 -24.61 -28.33
CA SER A 418 5.82 -25.57 -28.93
C SER A 418 4.64 -25.86 -27.99
N ARG A 419 3.54 -26.36 -28.54
CA ARG A 419 2.33 -26.73 -27.77
C ARG A 419 2.66 -27.71 -26.63
N GLU A 420 3.62 -28.62 -26.86
CA GLU A 420 4.11 -29.57 -25.84
C GLU A 420 4.93 -28.90 -24.74
N GLN A 421 5.72 -27.87 -25.06
CA GLN A 421 6.50 -27.13 -24.06
C GLN A 421 5.60 -26.28 -23.15
N ALA A 422 4.54 -25.70 -23.71
CA ALA A 422 3.52 -24.99 -22.94
C ALA A 422 2.70 -25.94 -22.04
N ALA A 423 2.32 -27.12 -22.56
CA ALA A 423 1.61 -28.14 -21.80
C ALA A 423 2.46 -28.74 -20.66
N THR A 424 3.76 -28.95 -20.91
CA THR A 424 4.72 -29.42 -19.90
C THR A 424 4.92 -28.38 -18.80
N ALA A 425 4.99 -27.08 -19.16
CA ALA A 425 5.08 -25.99 -18.19
C ALA A 425 3.81 -25.85 -17.33
N ALA A 426 2.63 -26.01 -17.93
CA ALA A 426 1.36 -26.03 -17.21
C ALA A 426 1.24 -27.25 -16.28
N THR A 427 1.67 -28.43 -16.74
CA THR A 427 1.69 -29.66 -15.93
C THR A 427 2.69 -29.57 -14.78
N GLY A 428 3.85 -28.95 -14.99
CA GLY A 428 4.83 -28.66 -13.95
C GLY A 428 4.33 -27.67 -12.91
N TYR A 429 3.54 -26.68 -13.32
CA TYR A 429 2.86 -25.74 -12.42
C TYR A 429 1.77 -26.44 -11.58
N LEU A 430 0.97 -27.32 -12.21
CA LEU A 430 -0.07 -28.10 -11.52
C LEU A 430 0.51 -29.06 -10.46
N ASN A 431 1.62 -29.73 -10.77
CA ASN A 431 2.29 -30.64 -9.83
C ASN A 431 3.01 -29.94 -8.67
N THR A 432 3.18 -28.62 -8.70
CA THR A 432 3.92 -27.87 -7.66
C THR A 432 3.03 -27.00 -6.77
N VAL A 433 1.77 -26.77 -7.14
CA VAL A 433 0.85 -25.86 -6.42
C VAL A 433 -0.39 -26.59 -5.86
N ALA A 434 -0.75 -27.75 -6.41
CA ALA A 434 -1.91 -28.51 -5.95
C ALA A 434 -1.59 -29.35 -4.69
N TYR A 435 -1.87 -28.81 -3.51
CA TYR A 435 -2.32 -29.64 -2.39
C TYR A 435 -3.74 -30.13 -2.72
N PRO A 436 -4.06 -31.43 -2.61
CA PRO A 436 -5.31 -32.02 -3.11
C PRO A 436 -6.60 -31.61 -2.37
N ASP A 437 -6.55 -30.68 -1.41
CA ASP A 437 -7.64 -30.48 -0.44
C ASP A 437 -8.35 -29.11 -0.50
N ARG A 438 -8.18 -28.28 -1.56
CA ARG A 438 -8.89 -26.99 -1.68
C ARG A 438 -9.37 -26.65 -3.09
N ALA A 439 -10.61 -26.19 -3.19
CA ALA A 439 -11.22 -25.69 -4.42
C ALA A 439 -10.51 -24.43 -4.96
N GLY A 440 -10.39 -24.34 -6.28
CA GLY A 440 -9.69 -23.24 -6.96
C GLY A 440 -10.15 -23.08 -8.42
N THR A 441 -9.84 -21.91 -8.98
CA THR A 441 -10.18 -21.54 -10.37
C THR A 441 -8.90 -21.35 -11.16
N VAL A 442 -8.80 -21.97 -12.33
CA VAL A 442 -7.69 -21.76 -13.27
C VAL A 442 -8.23 -21.06 -14.52
N THR A 443 -7.77 -19.84 -14.77
CA THR A 443 -8.10 -19.07 -15.98
C THR A 443 -6.95 -19.17 -16.97
N ALA A 444 -7.20 -19.79 -18.13
CA ALA A 444 -6.26 -19.80 -19.24
C ALA A 444 -6.70 -18.76 -20.27
N LEU A 445 -5.92 -17.68 -20.43
CA LEU A 445 -6.16 -16.67 -21.46
C LEU A 445 -5.29 -16.96 -22.70
N PRO A 446 -5.83 -16.89 -23.92
CA PRO A 446 -5.02 -17.01 -25.12
C PRO A 446 -4.14 -15.76 -25.30
N ALA A 447 -2.98 -15.95 -25.96
CA ALA A 447 -2.08 -14.84 -26.29
C ALA A 447 -2.77 -13.83 -27.23
N THR A 448 -2.48 -12.55 -27.00
CA THR A 448 -3.06 -11.42 -27.74
C THR A 448 -2.82 -11.54 -29.25
N GLY A 449 -3.87 -11.35 -30.05
CA GLY A 449 -3.80 -11.25 -31.52
C GLY A 449 -4.40 -12.42 -32.34
N THR A 450 -5.21 -13.30 -31.75
CA THR A 450 -5.99 -14.30 -32.52
C THR A 450 -7.46 -13.87 -32.66
N PRO A 451 -8.04 -13.93 -33.88
CA PRO A 451 -9.44 -13.52 -34.11
C PRO A 451 -10.39 -14.71 -33.92
N TYR A 452 -10.51 -15.27 -32.71
CA TYR A 452 -11.59 -16.20 -32.36
C TYR A 452 -12.05 -16.01 -30.91
N ALA A 453 -13.37 -16.00 -30.71
CA ALA A 453 -14.10 -15.51 -29.54
C ALA A 453 -14.25 -16.50 -28.37
N TYR A 454 -13.21 -17.26 -28.01
CA TYR A 454 -13.35 -18.30 -26.97
C TYR A 454 -12.20 -18.28 -25.95
N GLY A 455 -12.43 -17.57 -24.84
CA GLY A 455 -11.70 -17.78 -23.58
C GLY A 455 -12.51 -18.72 -22.68
N TRP A 456 -11.83 -19.64 -21.99
CA TRP A 456 -12.45 -20.62 -21.12
C TRP A 456 -11.93 -20.46 -19.69
N THR A 457 -12.84 -20.44 -18.71
CA THR A 457 -12.49 -20.56 -17.28
C THR A 457 -12.91 -21.94 -16.80
N PHE A 458 -11.97 -22.65 -16.17
CA PHE A 458 -12.22 -23.95 -15.56
C PHE A 458 -12.33 -23.75 -14.06
N GLN A 459 -13.53 -23.99 -13.53
CA GLN A 459 -13.82 -23.93 -12.10
C GLN A 459 -13.94 -25.35 -11.57
N PHE A 460 -13.18 -25.65 -10.52
CA PHE A 460 -13.21 -26.96 -9.87
C PHE A 460 -13.94 -26.81 -8.54
N ASP A 461 -15.09 -27.46 -8.42
CA ASP A 461 -15.88 -27.49 -7.20
C ASP A 461 -15.76 -28.88 -6.55
N PHE A 462 -15.28 -28.90 -5.31
CA PHE A 462 -15.06 -30.14 -4.54
C PHE A 462 -16.03 -30.25 -3.36
N ALA A 463 -17.05 -29.40 -3.28
CA ALA A 463 -18.17 -29.57 -2.36
C ALA A 463 -19.34 -30.31 -3.04
N GLN A 464 -20.07 -31.14 -2.28
CA GLN A 464 -21.33 -31.71 -2.79
C GLN A 464 -22.36 -30.58 -3.01
N PRO A 465 -22.92 -30.43 -4.23
CA PRO A 465 -23.96 -29.43 -4.47
C PRO A 465 -25.27 -29.81 -3.75
N SER A 466 -26.08 -28.82 -3.38
CA SER A 466 -27.50 -29.04 -3.12
C SER A 466 -28.16 -29.69 -4.35
N GLN A 467 -28.93 -30.76 -4.11
CA GLN A 467 -29.39 -31.81 -5.03
C GLN A 467 -30.21 -31.43 -6.30
N ALA A 468 -30.17 -30.20 -6.81
CA ALA A 468 -31.08 -29.82 -7.90
C ALA A 468 -30.57 -30.05 -9.34
N ALA A 469 -29.31 -30.44 -9.58
CA ALA A 469 -28.81 -30.59 -10.97
C ALA A 469 -27.60 -31.54 -11.16
N VAL A 470 -27.41 -32.56 -10.32
CA VAL A 470 -26.30 -33.52 -10.45
C VAL A 470 -26.83 -34.88 -10.93
N PRO A 471 -26.24 -35.50 -11.98
CA PRO A 471 -26.56 -36.87 -12.34
C PRO A 471 -26.32 -37.81 -11.16
N ALA A 472 -27.32 -38.63 -10.83
CA ALA A 472 -27.34 -39.48 -9.64
C ALA A 472 -26.41 -40.70 -9.76
N ASN A 473 -25.10 -40.49 -9.82
CA ASN A 473 -24.06 -41.42 -9.39
C ASN A 473 -22.69 -40.84 -9.73
N THR A 474 -22.02 -40.19 -8.78
CA THR A 474 -20.55 -40.13 -8.73
C THR A 474 -20.14 -39.44 -7.41
N SER A 475 -19.09 -39.95 -6.77
CA SER A 475 -18.54 -39.46 -5.51
C SER A 475 -17.17 -38.82 -5.71
N SER A 476 -16.99 -38.07 -6.81
CA SER A 476 -15.68 -37.58 -7.26
C SER A 476 -15.77 -36.14 -7.75
N ALA A 477 -14.64 -35.42 -7.68
CA ALA A 477 -14.44 -34.05 -8.16
C ALA A 477 -15.05 -33.77 -9.54
N TYR A 478 -15.69 -32.61 -9.72
CA TYR A 478 -16.26 -32.19 -11.00
C TYR A 478 -15.61 -30.91 -11.54
N VAL A 479 -15.53 -30.83 -12.87
CA VAL A 479 -15.01 -29.66 -13.60
C VAL A 479 -16.17 -28.96 -14.29
N ILE A 480 -16.33 -27.66 -14.01
CA ILE A 480 -17.33 -26.81 -14.66
C ILE A 480 -16.62 -25.93 -15.67
N VAL A 481 -17.10 -25.97 -16.92
CA VAL A 481 -16.58 -25.12 -17.99
C VAL A 481 -17.49 -23.90 -18.13
N VAL A 482 -16.92 -22.72 -17.90
CA VAL A 482 -17.63 -21.43 -18.04
C VAL A 482 -17.15 -20.73 -19.31
N PRO A 483 -18.00 -20.65 -20.36
CA PRO A 483 -17.67 -19.95 -21.59
C PRO A 483 -17.71 -18.43 -21.39
N HIS A 484 -16.71 -17.69 -21.87
CA HIS A 484 -16.75 -16.21 -21.85
C HIS A 484 -17.71 -15.59 -22.88
N SER A 485 -18.36 -16.41 -23.71
CA SER A 485 -19.39 -15.98 -24.67
C SER A 485 -20.75 -15.68 -24.03
N GLY A 486 -20.89 -15.82 -22.71
CA GLY A 486 -22.17 -15.66 -22.00
C GLY A 486 -23.10 -16.88 -22.11
N ALA A 487 -22.63 -17.98 -22.70
CA ALA A 487 -23.35 -19.25 -22.73
C ALA A 487 -23.41 -19.89 -21.32
N THR A 488 -24.43 -20.72 -21.09
CA THR A 488 -24.63 -21.40 -19.81
C THR A 488 -23.44 -22.32 -19.48
N PRO A 489 -22.97 -22.32 -18.21
CA PRO A 489 -21.98 -23.28 -17.75
C PRO A 489 -22.43 -24.71 -18.02
N HIS A 490 -21.49 -25.58 -18.39
CA HIS A 490 -21.79 -26.98 -18.68
C HIS A 490 -20.69 -27.90 -18.17
N PHE A 491 -21.05 -29.17 -17.99
CA PHE A 491 -20.14 -30.23 -17.55
C PHE A 491 -19.57 -31.00 -18.76
N PRO A 492 -18.36 -31.56 -18.65
CA PRO A 492 -17.88 -32.56 -19.59
C PRO A 492 -18.88 -33.72 -19.71
N PRO A 493 -19.11 -34.26 -20.93
CA PRO A 493 -19.92 -35.47 -21.09
C PRO A 493 -19.34 -36.63 -20.28
N ALA A 494 -20.19 -37.40 -19.59
CA ALA A 494 -19.76 -38.45 -18.66
C ALA A 494 -18.89 -39.57 -19.29
N HIS A 495 -18.94 -39.72 -20.62
CA HIS A 495 -18.18 -40.72 -21.36
C HIS A 495 -16.82 -40.22 -21.87
N LEU A 496 -16.46 -38.95 -21.62
CA LEU A 496 -15.26 -38.32 -22.17
C LEU A 496 -14.32 -37.89 -21.03
N PRO A 497 -13.03 -38.31 -21.03
CA PRO A 497 -12.08 -37.87 -20.02
C PRO A 497 -11.93 -36.34 -20.01
N THR A 498 -11.92 -35.74 -18.82
CA THR A 498 -11.88 -34.27 -18.63
C THR A 498 -10.75 -33.59 -19.40
N ALA A 499 -9.54 -34.17 -19.39
CA ALA A 499 -8.40 -33.62 -20.13
C ALA A 499 -8.65 -33.58 -21.64
N GLN A 500 -9.27 -34.64 -22.19
CA GLN A 500 -9.59 -34.74 -23.60
C GLN A 500 -10.72 -33.78 -23.99
N TYR A 501 -11.70 -33.58 -23.11
CA TYR A 501 -12.76 -32.60 -23.30
C TYR A 501 -12.22 -31.17 -23.33
N MET A 502 -11.30 -30.84 -22.41
CA MET A 502 -10.63 -29.53 -22.37
C MET A 502 -9.80 -29.26 -23.63
N GLU A 503 -9.11 -30.28 -24.16
CA GLU A 503 -8.40 -30.17 -25.44
C GLU A 503 -9.33 -29.90 -26.62
N MET A 504 -10.51 -30.53 -26.64
CA MET A 504 -11.52 -30.32 -27.68
C MET A 504 -12.09 -28.89 -27.63
N CYS A 505 -12.43 -28.39 -26.44
CA CYS A 505 -12.89 -27.02 -26.24
C CYS A 505 -11.82 -25.98 -26.63
N ALA A 506 -10.55 -26.24 -26.27
CA ALA A 506 -9.43 -25.38 -26.63
C ALA A 506 -9.12 -25.39 -28.14
N ALA A 507 -9.47 -26.47 -28.86
CA ALA A 507 -9.33 -26.57 -30.31
C ALA A 507 -10.45 -25.85 -31.09
N GLY A 508 -11.48 -25.31 -30.43
CA GLY A 508 -12.62 -24.65 -31.08
C GLY A 508 -13.59 -25.62 -31.76
N ASN A 509 -13.42 -26.93 -31.54
CA ASN A 509 -14.35 -27.94 -32.05
C ASN A 509 -15.60 -27.91 -31.16
N GLY A 510 -16.75 -27.56 -31.73
CA GLY A 510 -18.02 -27.49 -30.99
C GLY A 510 -18.30 -28.79 -30.23
N VAL A 511 -18.94 -28.64 -29.06
CA VAL A 511 -19.32 -29.76 -28.18
C VAL A 511 -20.13 -30.78 -28.99
N PRO A 512 -19.75 -32.07 -29.02
CA PRO A 512 -20.60 -33.09 -29.64
C PRO A 512 -21.95 -33.09 -28.93
N SER A 513 -23.01 -32.73 -29.67
CA SER A 513 -24.38 -32.85 -29.15
C SER A 513 -24.60 -34.30 -28.76
N ALA A 514 -24.95 -34.55 -27.50
CA ALA A 514 -25.34 -35.87 -27.05
C ALA A 514 -26.49 -36.37 -27.95
N ALA A 515 -26.21 -37.41 -28.76
CA ALA A 515 -27.27 -38.20 -29.34
C ALA A 515 -28.11 -38.76 -28.19
N ARG A 516 -29.43 -38.61 -28.31
CA ARG A 516 -30.44 -39.08 -27.35
C ARG A 516 -30.35 -40.56 -27.08
#